data_AF-A0A0G4ESP6-F1
#
_entry.id   AF-A0A0G4ESP6-F1
#
_cell.length_a   1.000
_cell.length_b   1.000
_cell.length_c   1.000
_cell.angle_alpha   90.00
_cell.angle_beta   90.00
_cell.angle_gamma   90.00
#
_symmetry.space_group_name_H-M   'P 1'
#
loop_
_entity.id
_entity.type
_entity.pdbx_description
1 polymer ?
#
loop_
_entity_poly.entity_id
_entity_poly.type
_entity_poly.pdbx_seq_one_letter_code
_entity_poly.pdbx_strand_id
1 'polypeptide(L)'
;MVAVDRSERGGHLDRMLTRPPHTPFDDCSHVMDYEAVDGLCVRLHVLTSSDDPFIAYIALGTPPGDNQDVSVTVYTTEASAAGVAHDAPFAQRFPLTAGKARRVLGPIAPIVLDGQAP
;
A
#
# COMPACT_ATOMS: atom_id res chain seq x y z
N MET A 1 1.12 -9.07 0.63
CA MET A 1 0.00 -8.80 -0.28
C MET A 1 -1.27 -9.22 0.42
N VAL A 2 -2.26 -8.34 0.49
CA VAL A 2 -3.58 -8.60 1.07
C VAL A 2 -4.63 -8.20 0.02
N ALA A 3 -5.59 -9.07 -0.26
CA ALA A 3 -6.75 -8.74 -1.08
C ALA A 3 -7.81 -8.09 -0.18
N VAL A 4 -8.33 -6.95 -0.59
CA VAL A 4 -9.33 -6.18 0.18
C VAL A 4 -10.46 -5.78 -0.77
N ASP A 5 -11.70 -6.11 -0.40
CA ASP A 5 -12.88 -5.67 -1.16
C ASP A 5 -12.90 -4.14 -1.22
N ARG A 6 -13.06 -3.58 -2.42
CA ARG A 6 -12.96 -2.13 -2.65
C ARG A 6 -14.00 -1.32 -1.86
N SER A 7 -15.12 -1.94 -1.48
CA SER A 7 -16.23 -1.35 -0.73
C SER A 7 -15.97 -1.31 0.78
N GLU A 8 -14.93 -1.99 1.26
CA GLU A 8 -14.57 -2.02 2.67
C GLU A 8 -14.35 -0.63 3.25
N ARG A 9 -14.70 -0.52 4.53
CA ARG A 9 -14.57 0.73 5.32
C ARG A 9 -15.19 1.95 4.62
N GLY A 10 -16.32 1.73 3.94
CA GLY A 10 -17.07 2.79 3.25
C GLY A 10 -16.45 3.19 1.91
N GLY A 11 -15.97 2.21 1.14
CA GLY A 11 -15.43 2.42 -0.21
C GLY A 11 -14.17 3.27 -0.21
N HIS A 12 -13.30 3.13 0.80
CA HIS A 12 -12.09 3.96 0.88
C HIS A 12 -11.12 3.63 -0.26
N LEU A 13 -10.90 2.34 -0.54
CA LEU A 13 -10.06 1.89 -1.66
C LEU A 13 -10.67 2.27 -3.01
N ASP A 14 -11.98 2.12 -3.18
CA ASP A 14 -12.65 2.54 -4.43
C ASP A 14 -12.43 4.04 -4.73
N ARG A 15 -12.53 4.88 -3.71
CA ARG A 15 -12.21 6.32 -3.83
C ARG A 15 -10.74 6.58 -4.14
N MET A 16 -9.82 5.79 -3.61
CA MET A 16 -8.39 5.89 -3.93
C MET A 16 -8.13 5.54 -5.40
N LEU A 17 -8.78 4.49 -5.92
CA LEU A 17 -8.61 4.03 -7.30
C LEU A 17 -9.25 4.95 -8.34
N THR A 18 -10.39 5.56 -8.01
CA THR A 18 -11.13 6.48 -8.90
C THR A 18 -10.54 7.88 -8.99
N ARG A 19 -9.54 8.23 -8.14
CA ARG A 19 -8.79 9.48 -8.29
C ARG A 19 -8.04 9.52 -9.63
N PRO A 20 -7.75 10.73 -10.16
CA PRO A 20 -6.95 10.88 -11.37
C PRO A 20 -5.62 10.11 -11.26
N PRO A 21 -5.27 9.32 -12.29
CA PRO A 21 -4.15 8.37 -12.21
C PRO A 21 -2.80 9.04 -11.93
N HIS A 22 -2.63 10.30 -12.34
CA HIS A 22 -1.36 11.02 -12.24
C HIS A 22 -1.28 11.97 -11.03
N THR A 23 -2.20 11.88 -10.08
CA THR A 23 -2.15 12.66 -8.84
C THR A 23 -1.74 11.76 -7.68
N PRO A 24 -0.54 11.96 -7.08
CA PRO A 24 -0.18 11.25 -5.87
C PRO A 24 -1.13 11.62 -4.72
N PHE A 25 -1.26 10.73 -3.74
CA PHE A 25 -1.96 11.10 -2.50
C PHE A 25 -1.16 12.17 -1.74
N ASP A 26 -1.83 12.92 -0.87
CA ASP A 26 -1.26 14.10 -0.20
C ASP A 26 0.03 13.78 0.59
N ASP A 27 0.16 12.56 1.10
CA ASP A 27 1.33 12.06 1.84
C ASP A 27 2.32 11.26 0.98
N CYS A 28 2.18 11.28 -0.35
CA CYS A 28 3.03 10.57 -1.29
C CYS A 28 3.85 11.54 -2.15
N SER A 29 5.10 11.17 -2.44
CA SER A 29 6.00 11.98 -3.28
C SER A 29 5.68 11.86 -4.77
N HIS A 30 5.36 10.64 -5.21
CA HIS A 30 5.15 10.30 -6.61
C HIS A 30 4.05 9.24 -6.77
N VAL A 31 3.47 9.19 -7.96
CA VAL A 31 2.60 8.10 -8.41
C VAL A 31 3.16 7.52 -9.70
N MET A 32 3.08 6.20 -9.83
CA MET A 32 3.47 5.46 -11.02
C MET A 32 2.39 4.45 -11.36
N ASP A 33 2.16 4.21 -12.64
CA ASP A 33 1.30 3.12 -13.10
C ASP A 33 2.17 2.14 -13.91
N TYR A 34 1.93 0.84 -13.76
CA TYR A 34 2.43 -0.17 -14.69
C TYR A 34 1.36 -1.22 -14.98
N GLU A 35 1.50 -1.83 -16.16
CA GLU A 35 0.69 -2.96 -16.60
C GLU A 35 1.62 -4.16 -16.79
N ALA A 36 1.34 -5.26 -16.12
CA ALA A 36 2.04 -6.51 -16.35
C ALA A 36 1.48 -7.21 -17.60
N VAL A 37 2.29 -8.09 -18.20
CA VAL A 37 1.94 -8.80 -19.44
C VAL A 37 0.68 -9.67 -19.29
N ASP A 38 0.36 -10.09 -18.06
CA ASP A 38 -0.85 -10.84 -17.73
C ASP A 38 -2.12 -9.97 -17.61
N GLY A 39 -2.00 -8.65 -17.83
CA GLY A 39 -3.09 -7.69 -17.75
C GLY A 39 -3.33 -7.13 -16.35
N LEU A 40 -2.47 -7.43 -15.36
CA LEU A 40 -2.55 -6.80 -14.05
C LEU A 40 -2.15 -5.32 -14.14
N CYS A 41 -3.13 -4.44 -13.90
CA CYS A 41 -2.91 -3.01 -13.76
C CYS A 41 -2.59 -2.66 -12.31
N VAL A 42 -1.46 -2.00 -12.07
CA VAL A 42 -1.01 -1.60 -10.74
C VAL A 42 -0.72 -0.11 -10.70
N ARG A 43 -1.29 0.55 -9.68
CA ARG A 43 -0.94 1.92 -9.30
C ARG A 43 -0.06 1.90 -8.06
N LEU A 44 1.07 2.59 -8.12
CA LEU A 44 2.06 2.68 -7.07
C LEU A 44 2.11 4.09 -6.54
N HIS A 45 2.06 4.22 -5.22
CA HIS A 45 2.19 5.49 -4.53
C HIS A 45 3.43 5.47 -3.64
N VAL A 46 4.41 6.31 -3.97
CA VAL A 46 5.69 6.37 -3.27
C VAL A 46 5.52 7.16 -1.98
N LEU A 47 5.81 6.51 -0.85
CA LEU A 47 5.66 7.05 0.51
C LEU A 47 6.86 7.89 0.97
N THR A 48 7.99 7.70 0.32
CA THR A 48 9.28 8.31 0.64
C THR A 48 9.70 9.28 -0.46
N SER A 49 10.35 10.36 -0.07
CA SER A 49 10.98 11.32 -0.98
C SER A 49 12.48 11.01 -1.13
N SER A 50 13.19 11.80 -1.92
CA SER A 50 14.65 11.75 -2.01
C SER A 50 15.37 12.05 -0.69
N ASP A 51 14.67 12.68 0.27
CA ASP A 51 15.24 13.06 1.56
C ASP A 51 15.14 11.93 2.61
N ASP A 52 14.37 10.88 2.31
CA ASP A 52 14.24 9.71 3.17
C ASP A 52 15.41 8.73 2.92
N PRO A 53 15.96 8.07 3.95
CA PRO A 53 17.11 7.17 3.81
C PRO A 53 16.76 5.79 3.23
N PHE A 54 15.51 5.57 2.83
CA PHE A 54 15.01 4.32 2.27
C PHE A 54 13.84 4.60 1.32
N ILE A 55 13.50 3.61 0.50
CA ILE A 55 12.39 3.67 -0.43
C ILE A 55 11.24 2.85 0.13
N ALA A 56 10.04 3.43 0.17
CA ALA A 56 8.81 2.69 0.43
C ALA A 56 7.68 3.16 -0.49
N TYR A 57 6.81 2.22 -0.87
CA TYR A 57 5.66 2.50 -1.71
C TYR A 57 4.52 1.50 -1.46
N ILE A 58 3.30 1.93 -1.77
CA ILE A 58 2.10 1.09 -1.77
C ILE A 58 1.75 0.77 -3.21
N ALA A 59 1.57 -0.52 -3.53
CA ALA A 59 1.04 -0.99 -4.78
C ALA A 59 -0.44 -1.38 -4.60
N LEU A 60 -1.30 -0.83 -5.47
CA LEU A 60 -2.72 -1.14 -5.57
C LEU A 60 -2.94 -1.81 -6.94
N GLY A 61 -3.17 -3.12 -6.93
CA GLY A 61 -3.40 -3.91 -8.14
C GLY A 61 -4.86 -4.33 -8.27
N THR A 62 -5.40 -4.26 -9.49
CA THR A 62 -6.73 -4.83 -9.81
C THR A 62 -6.52 -6.05 -10.70
N PRO A 63 -6.73 -7.29 -10.20
CA PRO A 63 -6.50 -8.50 -10.98
C PRO A 63 -7.40 -8.56 -12.24
N PRO A 64 -6.94 -9.18 -13.34
CA PRO A 64 -7.75 -9.33 -14.53
C PRO A 64 -9.03 -10.13 -14.23
N GLY A 65 -10.20 -9.55 -14.54
CA GLY A 65 -11.49 -10.21 -14.35
C GLY A 65 -12.04 -10.19 -12.92
N ASP A 66 -11.27 -9.69 -11.95
CA ASP A 66 -11.76 -9.40 -10.61
C ASP A 66 -11.77 -7.89 -10.41
N ASN A 67 -12.96 -7.32 -10.48
CA ASN A 67 -13.11 -5.91 -10.19
C ASN A 67 -13.28 -5.69 -8.68
N GLN A 68 -13.76 -6.67 -7.90
CA GLN A 68 -14.20 -6.45 -6.52
C GLN A 68 -13.03 -6.26 -5.55
N ASP A 69 -12.03 -7.12 -5.64
CA ASP A 69 -10.91 -7.08 -4.73
C ASP A 69 -9.75 -6.26 -5.28
N VAL A 70 -9.13 -5.50 -4.39
CA VAL A 70 -7.91 -4.75 -4.65
C VAL A 70 -6.76 -5.44 -3.94
N SER A 71 -5.74 -5.81 -4.69
CA SER A 71 -4.49 -6.32 -4.14
C SER A 71 -3.67 -5.15 -3.59
N VAL A 72 -3.51 -5.10 -2.27
CA VAL A 72 -2.70 -4.08 -1.59
C VAL A 72 -1.38 -4.71 -1.14
N THR A 73 -0.26 -4.12 -1.57
CA THR A 73 1.07 -4.54 -1.13
C THR A 73 1.92 -3.34 -0.72
N VAL A 74 2.57 -3.44 0.43
CA VAL A 74 3.53 -2.44 0.92
C VAL A 74 4.94 -2.97 0.69
N TYR A 75 5.75 -2.20 -0.03
CA TYR A 75 7.16 -2.49 -0.28
C TYR A 75 8.03 -1.51 0.49
N THR A 76 9.16 -1.99 0.99
CA THR A 76 10.12 -1.13 1.70
C THR A 76 11.54 -1.66 1.63
N THR A 77 12.50 -0.74 1.60
CA THR A 77 13.93 -0.99 1.83
C THR A 77 14.39 -0.51 3.21
N GLU A 78 13.46 -0.14 4.10
CA GLU A 78 13.76 0.15 5.50
C GLU A 78 14.49 -1.03 6.14
N ALA A 79 15.55 -0.76 6.88
CA ALA A 79 16.23 -1.79 7.65
C ALA A 79 15.27 -2.33 8.73
N SER A 80 15.19 -3.65 8.86
CA SER A 80 14.37 -4.27 9.91
C SER A 80 14.80 -3.75 11.28
N ALA A 81 13.83 -3.43 12.14
CA ALA A 81 14.07 -2.99 13.50
C ALA A 81 14.95 -4.00 14.25
N ALA A 82 15.96 -3.48 14.95
CA ALA A 82 16.90 -4.30 15.70
C ALA A 82 16.19 -5.05 16.84
N GLY A 83 16.53 -6.33 17.03
CA GLY A 83 15.98 -7.15 18.10
C GLY A 83 14.54 -7.64 17.87
N VAL A 84 13.96 -7.37 16.70
CA VAL A 84 12.62 -7.87 16.32
C VAL A 84 12.75 -9.20 15.57
N ALA A 85 11.92 -10.18 15.93
CA ALA A 85 11.90 -11.48 15.29
C ALA A 85 11.47 -11.38 13.81
N HIS A 86 11.96 -12.30 12.98
CA HIS A 86 11.65 -12.29 11.55
C HIS A 86 10.15 -12.51 11.27
N ASP A 87 9.47 -13.30 12.09
CA ASP A 87 8.03 -13.57 11.99
C ASP A 87 7.16 -12.54 12.71
N ALA A 88 7.76 -11.51 13.31
CA ALA A 88 7.00 -10.44 13.94
C ALA A 88 6.17 -9.64 12.90
N PRO A 89 5.05 -9.03 13.31
CA PRO A 89 4.21 -8.24 12.42
C PRO A 89 4.98 -7.17 11.65
N PHE A 90 4.54 -6.90 10.41
CA PHE A 90 5.19 -5.95 9.51
C PHE A 90 5.44 -4.59 10.18
N ALA A 91 4.44 -4.06 10.89
CA ALA A 91 4.55 -2.77 11.56
C ALA A 91 5.57 -2.72 12.71
N GLN A 92 5.93 -3.87 13.29
CA GLN A 92 6.99 -3.95 14.30
C GLN A 92 8.38 -4.04 13.65
N ARG A 93 8.47 -4.74 12.51
CA ARG A 93 9.71 -4.88 11.76
C ARG A 93 10.09 -3.60 11.01
N PHE A 94 9.12 -2.86 10.50
CA PHE A 94 9.32 -1.69 9.62
C PHE A 94 8.46 -0.49 10.09
N PRO A 95 8.75 0.07 11.28
CA PRO A 95 7.89 1.07 11.90
C PRO A 95 7.80 2.38 11.11
N LEU A 96 8.86 2.81 10.42
CA LEU A 96 8.84 4.06 9.64
C LEU A 96 7.94 3.93 8.40
N THR A 97 8.06 2.80 7.71
CA THR A 97 7.21 2.44 6.58
C THR A 97 5.76 2.32 7.02
N ALA A 98 5.50 1.59 8.11
CA ALA A 98 4.15 1.41 8.62
C ALA A 98 3.51 2.75 9.01
N GLY A 99 4.27 3.66 9.63
CA GLY A 99 3.79 5.01 9.95
C GLY A 99 3.37 5.80 8.71
N LYS A 100 4.19 5.80 7.65
CA LYS A 100 3.85 6.46 6.38
C LYS A 100 2.65 5.79 5.69
N ALA A 101 2.64 4.45 5.63
CA ALA A 101 1.57 3.68 5.00
C ALA A 101 0.23 3.86 5.72
N ARG A 102 0.22 3.94 7.06
CA ARG A 102 -1.00 4.20 7.85
C ARG A 102 -1.67 5.52 7.48
N ARG A 103 -0.89 6.58 7.25
CA ARG A 103 -1.43 7.89 6.86
C ARG A 103 -2.14 7.82 5.52
N VAL A 104 -1.54 7.12 4.55
CA VAL A 104 -2.09 6.99 3.20
C VAL A 104 -3.28 6.03 3.14
N LEU A 105 -3.19 4.85 3.77
CA LEU A 105 -4.24 3.83 3.75
C LEU A 105 -5.43 4.16 4.66
N GLY A 106 -5.24 5.06 5.63
CA GLY A 106 -6.27 5.52 6.55
C GLY A 106 -7.05 4.34 7.18
N PRO A 107 -8.38 4.27 7.00
CA PRO A 107 -9.22 3.21 7.56
C PRO A 107 -8.85 1.77 7.15
N ILE A 108 -8.13 1.59 6.03
CA ILE A 108 -7.76 0.28 5.49
C ILE A 108 -6.44 -0.23 6.08
N ALA A 109 -5.65 0.67 6.67
CA ALA A 109 -4.33 0.35 7.21
C ALA A 109 -4.33 -0.85 8.18
N PRO A 110 -5.32 -1.04 9.08
CA PRO A 110 -5.30 -2.17 10.00
C PRO A 110 -5.51 -3.54 9.32
N ILE A 111 -6.26 -3.60 8.22
CA ILE A 111 -6.42 -4.83 7.43
C ILE A 111 -5.07 -5.19 6.79
N VAL A 112 -4.39 -4.20 6.22
CA VAL A 112 -3.16 -4.40 5.42
C VAL A 112 -1.92 -4.60 6.29
N LEU A 113 -1.77 -3.84 7.38
CA LEU A 113 -0.55 -3.79 8.20
C LEU A 113 -0.62 -4.68 9.44
N ASP A 114 -1.83 -4.87 9.99
CA ASP A 114 -2.04 -5.57 11.26
C ASP A 114 -2.79 -6.91 11.09
N GLY A 115 -3.23 -7.23 9.86
CA GLY A 115 -3.91 -8.49 9.54
C GLY A 115 -5.30 -8.61 10.14
N GLN A 116 -5.97 -7.48 10.42
CA GLN A 116 -7.37 -7.53 10.85
C GLN A 116 -8.26 -8.11 9.76
N ALA A 117 -9.30 -8.83 10.16
CA ALA A 117 -10.34 -9.26 9.23
C ALA A 117 -10.97 -8.04 8.54
N PRO A 118 -11.31 -8.15 7.24
CA PRO A 118 -11.98 -7.09 6.46
C PRO A 118 -13.14 -6.47 7.23
#